data_AF-A0A553L854-F1
#
_entry.id   AF-A0A553L854-F1
#
_cell.length_a   1.000
_cell.length_b   1.000
_cell.length_c   1.000
_cell.angle_alpha   90.00
_cell.angle_beta   90.00
_cell.angle_gamma   90.00
#
_symmetry.space_group_name_H-M   'P 1'
#
loop_
_entity.id
_entity.type
_entity.pdbx_description
1 polymer ?
#
loop_
_entity_poly.entity_id
_entity_poly.type
_entity_poly.pdbx_seq_one_letter_code
_entity_poly.pdbx_strand_id
1 'polypeptide(L)'
;MSFSVRLLLIVIIVIFPLQKVLADAKVYSIQELRHVVGNWQVETAFLAPDGSIANQASGTYEFSWVVEDKVLIGKTAIPSFDMAVGILFYINEQQQKIEMVSVGGDGRLWVMSGALGGDSRTTDTFPTQDGGTQQLRFTRYNVKPDCFESKMEYTTDQGQTWIQGNHQVFVRQK
;
A
#
# COMPACT_ATOMS: atom_id res chain seq x y z
N MET A 1 -36.94 -28.00 26.70
CA MET A 1 -35.51 -27.61 26.76
C MET A 1 -34.80 -28.19 25.53
N SER A 2 -34.57 -27.41 24.48
CA SER A 2 -33.80 -27.87 23.29
C SER A 2 -33.23 -26.71 22.43
N PHE A 3 -33.61 -25.45 22.72
CA PHE A 3 -33.15 -24.29 21.94
C PHE A 3 -31.73 -23.80 22.27
N SER A 4 -31.17 -24.10 23.45
CA SER A 4 -29.85 -23.57 23.86
C SER A 4 -28.65 -24.24 23.16
N VAL A 5 -28.75 -25.49 22.70
CA VAL A 5 -27.60 -26.21 22.12
C VAL A 5 -27.37 -25.81 20.66
N ARG A 6 -28.42 -25.50 19.90
CA ARG A 6 -28.30 -25.09 18.49
C ARG A 6 -27.71 -23.69 18.32
N LEU A 7 -27.98 -22.76 19.25
CA LEU A 7 -27.40 -21.42 19.21
C LEU A 7 -25.90 -21.44 19.51
N LEU A 8 -25.46 -22.29 20.44
CA LEU A 8 -24.05 -22.43 20.81
C LEU A 8 -23.18 -22.99 19.67
N LEU A 9 -23.72 -23.92 18.88
CA LEU A 9 -23.03 -24.53 17.74
C LEU A 9 -22.86 -23.58 16.55
N ILE A 10 -23.85 -22.72 16.27
CA ILE A 10 -23.74 -21.70 15.20
C ILE A 10 -22.68 -20.64 15.55
N VAL A 11 -22.57 -20.27 16.83
CA VAL A 11 -21.55 -19.34 17.34
C VAL A 11 -20.13 -19.91 17.16
N ILE A 12 -19.91 -21.20 17.43
CA ILE A 12 -18.58 -21.82 17.29
C ILE A 12 -18.20 -22.03 15.82
N ILE A 13 -19.14 -22.46 14.96
CA ILE A 13 -18.85 -22.80 13.55
C ILE A 13 -18.55 -21.54 12.72
N VAL A 14 -19.11 -20.37 13.06
CA VAL A 14 -18.93 -19.13 12.27
C VAL A 14 -17.85 -18.21 12.85
N ILE A 15 -17.68 -18.12 14.17
CA ILE A 15 -16.74 -17.17 14.77
C ILE A 15 -15.29 -17.63 14.65
N PHE A 16 -15.02 -18.93 14.81
CA PHE A 16 -13.66 -19.48 14.71
C PHE A 16 -12.99 -19.28 13.34
N PRO A 17 -13.65 -19.58 12.19
CA PRO A 17 -13.02 -19.35 10.89
C PRO A 17 -12.79 -17.87 10.62
N LEU A 18 -13.69 -16.98 11.07
CA LEU A 18 -13.53 -15.54 10.88
C LEU A 18 -12.33 -14.99 11.65
N GLN A 19 -12.15 -15.39 12.92
CA GLN A 19 -11.00 -14.97 13.72
C GLN A 19 -9.67 -15.44 13.12
N LYS A 20 -9.64 -16.67 12.59
CA LYS A 20 -8.44 -17.21 11.92
C LYS A 20 -8.08 -16.41 10.67
N VAL A 21 -9.07 -16.10 9.82
CA VAL A 21 -8.84 -15.29 8.61
C VAL A 21 -8.28 -13.90 8.94
N LEU A 22 -8.84 -13.23 9.96
CA LEU A 22 -8.34 -11.91 10.38
C LEU A 22 -6.93 -11.99 10.99
N ALA A 23 -6.65 -13.03 11.78
CA ALA A 23 -5.31 -13.27 12.31
C ALA A 23 -4.29 -13.51 11.19
N ASP A 24 -4.64 -14.34 10.19
CA ASP A 24 -3.80 -14.61 9.04
C ASP A 24 -3.56 -13.33 8.20
N ALA A 25 -4.59 -12.49 8.01
CA ALA A 25 -4.49 -11.21 7.32
C ALA A 25 -3.57 -10.21 8.03
N LYS A 26 -3.65 -10.13 9.37
CA LYS A 26 -2.74 -9.33 10.19
C LYS A 26 -1.31 -9.82 10.05
N VAL A 27 -1.08 -11.13 10.19
CA VAL A 27 0.25 -11.73 10.07
C VAL A 27 0.84 -11.44 8.70
N TYR A 28 0.06 -11.58 7.62
CA TYR A 28 0.50 -11.22 6.27
C TYR A 28 0.93 -9.76 6.17
N SER A 29 0.12 -8.83 6.70
CA SER A 29 0.43 -7.39 6.67
C SER A 29 1.72 -7.06 7.44
N ILE A 30 1.96 -7.71 8.57
CA ILE A 30 3.22 -7.58 9.32
C ILE A 30 4.39 -8.11 8.49
N GLN A 31 4.22 -9.25 7.81
CA GLN A 31 5.26 -9.83 6.95
C GLN A 31 5.55 -8.95 5.73
N GLU A 32 4.55 -8.30 5.16
CA GLU A 32 4.76 -7.25 4.14
C GLU A 32 5.64 -6.13 4.70
N LEU A 33 5.31 -5.58 5.86
CA LEU A 33 6.11 -4.50 6.46
C LEU A 33 7.53 -4.95 6.78
N ARG A 34 7.71 -6.16 7.33
CA ARG A 34 9.04 -6.75 7.58
C ARG A 34 9.85 -6.92 6.31
N HIS A 35 9.20 -7.34 5.22
CA HIS A 35 9.86 -7.51 3.93
C HIS A 35 10.40 -6.19 3.41
N VAL A 36 9.64 -5.09 3.51
CA VAL A 36 10.06 -3.81 2.95
C VAL A 36 11.15 -3.10 3.78
N VAL A 37 11.36 -3.46 5.05
CA VAL A 37 12.46 -2.88 5.85
C VAL A 37 13.83 -3.09 5.17
N GLY A 38 14.63 -2.02 5.13
CA GLY A 38 15.95 -1.97 4.51
C GLY A 38 16.06 -0.91 3.41
N ASN A 39 17.16 -1.00 2.67
CA ASN A 39 17.48 -0.07 1.58
C ASN A 39 17.20 -0.71 0.21
N TRP A 40 16.65 0.09 -0.68
CA TRP A 40 16.20 -0.34 -2.00
C TRP A 40 16.68 0.65 -3.06
N GLN A 41 17.19 0.10 -4.16
CA GLN A 41 17.29 0.80 -5.43
C GLN A 41 15.95 0.68 -6.14
N VAL A 42 15.45 1.79 -6.69
CA VAL A 42 14.14 1.83 -7.34
C VAL A 42 14.25 2.46 -8.71
N GLU A 43 13.75 1.77 -9.72
CA GLU A 43 13.48 2.34 -11.03
C GLU A 43 12.00 2.71 -11.10
N THR A 44 11.68 3.95 -11.47
CA THR A 44 10.31 4.46 -11.63
C THR A 44 10.08 4.84 -13.08
N ALA A 45 9.16 4.15 -13.74
CA ALA A 45 8.67 4.49 -15.08
C ALA A 45 7.30 5.17 -14.99
N PHE A 46 7.19 6.38 -15.53
CA PHE A 46 5.91 7.07 -15.72
C PHE A 46 5.31 6.67 -17.06
N LEU A 47 4.05 6.27 -17.05
CA LEU A 47 3.40 5.66 -18.20
C LEU A 47 2.44 6.65 -18.87
N ALA A 48 2.46 6.67 -20.20
CA ALA A 48 1.44 7.36 -21.00
C ALA A 48 0.13 6.55 -21.03
N PRO A 49 -1.00 7.14 -21.47
CA PRO A 49 -2.29 6.44 -21.52
C PRO A 49 -2.30 5.18 -22.40
N ASP A 50 -1.41 5.08 -23.39
CA ASP A 50 -1.24 3.90 -24.24
C ASP A 50 -0.34 2.81 -23.61
N GLY A 51 0.18 3.05 -22.41
CA GLY A 51 1.09 2.16 -21.67
C GLY A 51 2.56 2.29 -22.04
N SER A 52 2.92 3.18 -22.97
CA SER A 52 4.33 3.46 -23.28
C SER A 52 5.02 4.23 -22.14
N ILE A 53 6.34 4.11 -22.03
CA ILE A 53 7.12 4.83 -21.03
C ILE A 53 7.28 6.29 -21.48
N ALA A 54 6.65 7.21 -20.77
CA ALA A 54 6.78 8.64 -21.00
C ALA A 54 8.06 9.22 -20.39
N ASN A 55 8.45 8.71 -19.22
CA ASN A 55 9.67 9.10 -18.52
C ASN A 55 10.15 7.99 -17.58
N GLN A 56 11.43 7.97 -17.25
CA GLN A 56 12.01 7.00 -16.31
C GLN A 56 13.11 7.64 -15.46
N ALA A 57 13.17 7.26 -14.19
CA ALA A 57 14.24 7.66 -13.29
C ALA A 57 14.57 6.61 -12.24
N SER A 58 15.82 6.65 -11.80
CA SER A 58 16.34 5.87 -10.69
C SER A 58 16.32 6.68 -9.39
N GLY A 59 16.04 6.01 -8.28
CA GLY A 59 16.11 6.57 -6.95
C GLY A 59 16.29 5.51 -5.88
N THR A 60 16.15 5.90 -4.63
CA THR A 60 16.32 5.01 -3.48
C THR A 60 15.13 5.09 -2.55
N TYR A 61 14.83 3.98 -1.88
CA TYR A 61 13.92 3.95 -0.74
C TYR A 61 14.63 3.33 0.45
N GLU A 62 14.50 3.96 1.61
CA GLU A 62 14.96 3.45 2.90
C GLU A 62 13.74 3.29 3.81
N PHE A 63 13.59 2.11 4.39
CA PHE A 63 12.50 1.80 5.31
C PHE A 63 13.05 1.25 6.63
N SER A 64 12.59 1.78 7.76
CA SER A 64 13.01 1.33 9.09
C SER A 64 11.86 1.35 10.09
N TRP A 65 11.99 0.54 11.14
CA TRP A 65 10.99 0.51 12.22
C TRP A 65 11.08 1.75 13.10
N VAL A 66 9.92 2.35 13.38
CA VAL A 66 9.74 3.28 14.50
C VAL A 66 9.25 2.50 15.73
N VAL A 67 8.26 1.63 15.50
CA VAL A 67 7.77 0.64 16.47
C VAL A 67 7.70 -0.69 15.75
N GLU A 68 8.49 -1.66 16.19
CA GLU A 68 8.58 -2.98 15.55
C GLU A 68 7.19 -3.60 15.34
N ASP A 69 6.98 -4.14 14.13
CA ASP A 69 5.73 -4.76 13.66
C ASP A 69 4.48 -3.87 13.68
N LYS A 70 4.62 -2.56 13.93
CA LYS A 70 3.47 -1.65 14.05
C LYS A 70 3.59 -0.40 13.20
N VAL A 71 4.74 0.25 13.23
CA VAL A 71 4.96 1.55 12.59
C VAL A 71 6.31 1.55 11.90
N LEU A 72 6.28 1.76 10.60
CA LEU A 72 7.45 1.83 9.74
C LEU A 72 7.55 3.25 9.16
N ILE A 73 8.75 3.81 9.15
CA ILE A 73 9.05 5.06 8.45
C ILE A 73 9.82 4.76 7.16
N GLY A 74 9.43 5.42 6.09
CA GLY A 74 10.07 5.38 4.79
C GLY A 74 10.60 6.74 4.37
N LYS A 75 11.70 6.74 3.64
CA LYS A 75 12.20 7.90 2.93
C LYS A 75 12.50 7.48 1.50
N THR A 76 12.15 8.33 0.55
CA THR A 76 12.56 8.14 -0.84
C THR A 76 13.22 9.40 -1.38
N ALA A 77 14.16 9.18 -2.29
CA ALA A 77 14.81 10.22 -3.07
C ALA A 77 14.91 9.76 -4.53
N ILE A 78 14.37 10.57 -5.45
CA ILE A 78 14.55 10.43 -6.90
C ILE A 78 15.15 11.76 -7.39
N PRO A 79 16.49 11.89 -7.40
CA PRO A 79 17.15 13.18 -7.60
C PRO A 79 16.81 13.86 -8.94
N SER A 80 16.68 13.09 -10.01
CA SER A 80 16.37 13.63 -11.34
C SER A 80 14.98 14.27 -11.44
N PHE A 81 14.10 14.00 -10.47
CA PHE A 81 12.77 14.62 -10.38
C PHE A 81 12.64 15.59 -9.21
N ASP A 82 13.75 15.95 -8.54
CA ASP A 82 13.75 16.77 -7.31
C ASP A 82 12.72 16.26 -6.29
N MET A 83 12.57 14.94 -6.22
CA MET A 83 11.54 14.29 -5.43
C MET A 83 12.17 13.71 -4.17
N ALA A 84 11.76 14.24 -3.02
CA ALA A 84 12.01 13.67 -1.71
C ALA A 84 10.67 13.52 -0.99
N VAL A 85 10.38 12.33 -0.48
CA VAL A 85 9.09 12.03 0.17
C VAL A 85 9.33 11.27 1.46
N GLY A 86 8.67 11.73 2.53
CA GLY A 86 8.58 11.01 3.80
C GLY A 86 7.33 10.15 3.82
N ILE A 87 7.46 8.89 4.26
CA ILE A 87 6.38 7.91 4.28
C ILE A 87 6.26 7.31 5.68
N LEU A 88 5.05 7.02 6.12
CA LEU A 88 4.77 6.28 7.34
C LEU A 88 3.74 5.19 7.04
N PHE A 89 4.10 3.93 7.33
CA PHE A 89 3.17 2.81 7.27
C PHE A 89 2.79 2.37 8.68
N TYR A 90 1.53 2.02 8.90
CA TYR A 90 1.08 1.47 10.17
C TYR A 90 -0.12 0.56 10.05
N ILE A 91 -0.25 -0.36 11.02
CA ILE A 91 -1.37 -1.29 11.12
C ILE A 91 -2.41 -0.72 12.08
N ASN A 92 -3.62 -0.48 11.57
CA ASN A 92 -4.78 -0.09 12.35
C ASN A 92 -5.65 -1.32 12.63
N GLU A 93 -5.35 -2.01 13.74
CA GLU A 93 -6.03 -3.26 14.10
C GLU A 93 -7.51 -3.06 14.39
N GLN A 94 -7.91 -1.90 14.92
CA GLN A 94 -9.31 -1.62 15.22
C GLN A 94 -10.14 -1.53 13.94
N GLN A 95 -9.58 -0.92 12.88
CA GLN A 95 -10.26 -0.76 11.59
C GLN A 95 -9.98 -1.91 10.62
N GLN A 96 -9.12 -2.87 10.98
CA GLN A 96 -8.65 -3.94 10.09
C GLN A 96 -8.04 -3.39 8.80
N LYS A 97 -7.19 -2.35 8.94
CA LYS A 97 -6.52 -1.69 7.81
C LYS A 97 -5.01 -1.62 7.98
N ILE A 98 -4.32 -1.60 6.85
CA ILE A 98 -2.94 -1.11 6.74
C ILE A 98 -2.98 0.27 6.09
N GLU A 99 -2.37 1.24 6.75
CA GLU A 99 -2.43 2.65 6.36
C GLU A 99 -1.04 3.13 5.96
N MET A 100 -1.00 4.00 4.96
CA MET A 100 0.20 4.67 4.47
C MET A 100 -0.09 6.17 4.45
N VAL A 101 0.82 6.93 5.03
CA VAL A 101 0.80 8.38 4.97
C VAL A 101 2.08 8.83 4.29
N SER A 102 1.98 9.79 3.37
CA SER A 102 3.11 10.26 2.58
C SER A 102 3.04 11.78 2.43
N VAL A 103 4.18 12.46 2.53
CA VAL A 103 4.28 13.91 2.30
C VAL A 103 5.21 14.15 1.13
N GLY A 104 4.65 14.64 0.03
CA GLY A 104 5.40 14.99 -1.18
C GLY A 104 6.27 16.23 -1.00
N GLY A 105 7.16 16.48 -1.96
CA GLY A 105 7.96 17.72 -1.99
C GLY A 105 7.12 19.00 -2.14
N ASP A 106 5.86 18.86 -2.61
CA ASP A 106 4.85 19.91 -2.66
C ASP A 106 4.20 20.19 -1.29
N GLY A 107 4.57 19.45 -0.24
CA GLY A 107 4.01 19.55 1.10
C GLY A 107 2.62 18.91 1.25
N ARG A 108 2.09 18.26 0.21
CA ARG A 108 0.77 17.63 0.26
C ARG A 108 0.82 16.33 1.05
N LEU A 109 -0.11 16.21 2.02
CA LEU A 109 -0.34 14.98 2.76
C LEU A 109 -1.23 14.04 1.95
N TRP A 110 -0.69 12.86 1.68
CA TRP A 110 -1.39 11.74 1.06
C TRP A 110 -1.68 10.70 2.13
N VAL A 111 -2.95 10.37 2.31
CA VAL A 111 -3.40 9.29 3.19
C VAL A 111 -3.99 8.19 2.33
N MET A 112 -3.50 6.97 2.54
CA MET A 112 -3.93 5.80 1.81
C MET A 112 -4.24 4.67 2.79
N SER A 113 -5.24 3.86 2.47
CA SER A 113 -5.58 2.69 3.27
C SER A 113 -5.90 1.48 2.40
N GLY A 114 -5.62 0.30 2.93
CA GLY A 114 -5.98 -0.99 2.37
C GLY A 114 -6.45 -1.93 3.46
N ALA A 115 -7.20 -2.98 3.11
CA ALA A 115 -7.54 -4.04 4.05
C ALA A 115 -6.28 -4.77 4.51
N LEU A 116 -6.26 -5.26 5.76
CA LEU A 116 -5.21 -6.20 6.17
C LEU A 116 -5.20 -7.42 5.25
N GLY A 117 -3.99 -7.90 4.95
CA GLY A 117 -3.78 -9.04 4.04
C GLY A 117 -3.78 -8.65 2.56
N GLY A 118 -4.09 -7.40 2.21
CA GLY A 118 -4.12 -6.93 0.84
C GLY A 118 -2.85 -6.17 0.45
N ASP A 119 -2.40 -6.34 -0.79
CA ASP A 119 -1.24 -5.62 -1.34
C ASP A 119 -1.61 -4.27 -1.99
N SER A 120 -2.88 -3.84 -1.91
CA SER A 120 -3.36 -2.59 -2.51
C SER A 120 -3.84 -1.60 -1.47
N ARG A 121 -3.52 -0.32 -1.70
CA ARG A 121 -3.95 0.81 -0.88
C ARG A 121 -4.50 1.91 -1.79
N THR A 122 -5.55 2.58 -1.35
CA THR A 122 -6.17 3.68 -2.09
C THR A 122 -6.24 4.95 -1.26
N THR A 123 -6.14 6.11 -1.92
CA THR A 123 -6.51 7.39 -1.29
C THR A 123 -8.01 7.50 -1.14
N ASP A 124 -8.48 8.46 -0.34
CA ASP A 124 -9.81 9.02 -0.56
C ASP A 124 -9.85 9.77 -1.90
N THR A 125 -11.05 10.04 -2.39
CA THR A 125 -11.24 10.91 -3.55
C THR A 125 -10.84 12.35 -3.20
N PHE A 126 -10.08 13.00 -4.08
CA PHE A 126 -9.61 14.38 -3.91
C PHE A 126 -9.85 15.23 -5.16
N PRO A 127 -10.01 16.55 -5.01
CA PRO A 127 -10.19 17.45 -6.15
C PRO A 127 -8.90 17.60 -6.96
N THR A 128 -9.05 17.68 -8.28
CA THR A 128 -7.98 17.97 -9.24
C THR A 128 -7.99 19.45 -9.64
N GLN A 129 -6.87 19.94 -10.19
CA GLN A 129 -6.74 21.37 -10.55
C GLN A 129 -7.69 21.82 -11.67
N ASP A 130 -8.13 20.89 -12.51
CA ASP A 130 -9.08 21.09 -13.61
C ASP A 130 -10.55 21.05 -13.16
N GLY A 131 -10.82 20.94 -11.85
CA GLY A 131 -12.17 20.92 -11.28
C GLY A 131 -12.83 19.54 -11.23
N GLY A 132 -12.11 18.49 -11.63
CA GLY A 132 -12.52 17.10 -11.46
C GLY A 132 -12.23 16.54 -10.07
N THR A 133 -12.37 15.21 -9.97
CA THR A 133 -11.94 14.45 -8.79
C THR A 133 -11.16 13.22 -9.22
N GLN A 134 -10.21 12.81 -8.39
CA GLN A 134 -9.37 11.66 -8.65
C GLN A 134 -9.20 10.82 -7.39
N GLN A 135 -8.92 9.53 -7.57
CA GLN A 135 -8.46 8.62 -6.52
C GLN A 135 -7.24 7.87 -7.04
N LEU A 136 -6.26 7.64 -6.17
CA LEU A 136 -5.06 6.84 -6.48
C LEU A 136 -5.19 5.45 -5.86
N ARG A 137 -4.62 4.46 -6.54
CA ARG A 137 -4.39 3.10 -6.03
C ARG A 137 -2.92 2.74 -6.23
N PHE A 138 -2.28 2.28 -5.17
CA PHE A 138 -0.96 1.69 -5.24
C PHE A 138 -1.09 0.20 -4.95
N THR A 139 -0.49 -0.64 -5.80
CA THR A 139 -0.51 -2.09 -5.65
C THR A 139 0.91 -2.63 -5.65
N ARG A 140 1.24 -3.46 -4.66
CA ARG A 140 2.49 -4.24 -4.59
C ARG A 140 2.27 -5.63 -5.19
N TYR A 141 3.25 -6.14 -5.94
CA TYR A 141 3.17 -7.46 -6.57
C TYR A 141 4.56 -7.99 -6.95
N ASN A 142 4.62 -9.21 -7.52
CA ASN A 142 5.85 -9.89 -7.92
C ASN A 142 6.92 -9.95 -6.81
N VAL A 143 6.47 -10.22 -5.58
CA VAL A 143 7.30 -10.19 -4.38
C VAL A 143 8.26 -11.39 -4.34
N LYS A 144 9.55 -11.09 -4.22
CA LYS A 144 10.65 -12.04 -3.95
C LYS A 144 11.46 -11.54 -2.75
N PRO A 145 12.38 -12.33 -2.15
CA PRO A 145 13.12 -11.91 -0.96
C PRO A 145 13.87 -10.56 -1.10
N ASP A 146 14.41 -10.29 -2.28
CA ASP A 146 15.29 -9.15 -2.60
C ASP A 146 14.75 -8.24 -3.72
N CYS A 147 13.53 -8.48 -4.20
CA CYS A 147 12.87 -7.57 -5.14
C CYS A 147 11.35 -7.60 -5.00
N PHE A 148 10.70 -6.52 -5.41
CA PHE A 148 9.25 -6.48 -5.63
C PHE A 148 8.92 -5.36 -6.62
N GLU A 149 7.69 -5.35 -7.08
CA GLU A 149 7.18 -4.30 -7.95
C GLU A 149 6.03 -3.56 -7.30
N SER A 150 5.86 -2.30 -7.67
CA SER A 150 4.68 -1.51 -7.33
C SER A 150 4.17 -0.78 -8.56
N LYS A 151 2.85 -0.60 -8.66
CA LYS A 151 2.25 0.29 -9.65
C LYS A 151 1.34 1.29 -8.96
N MET A 152 1.34 2.52 -9.47
CA MET A 152 0.31 3.51 -9.19
C MET A 152 -0.66 3.55 -10.36
N GLU A 153 -1.94 3.47 -10.03
CA GLU A 153 -3.06 3.66 -10.94
C GLU A 153 -3.93 4.78 -10.39
N TYR A 154 -4.69 5.43 -11.28
CA TYR A 154 -5.66 6.42 -10.87
C TYR A 154 -7.00 6.25 -11.58
N THR A 155 -8.04 6.78 -10.96
CA THR A 155 -9.40 6.80 -11.50
C THR A 155 -9.99 8.20 -11.36
N THR A 156 -10.78 8.60 -12.36
CA THR A 156 -11.60 9.83 -12.35
C THR A 156 -13.10 9.51 -12.42
N ASP A 157 -13.47 8.23 -12.42
CA ASP A 157 -14.85 7.72 -12.59
C ASP A 157 -15.31 6.86 -11.40
N GLN A 158 -14.74 7.13 -10.22
CA GLN A 158 -15.04 6.44 -8.96
C GLN A 158 -14.68 4.94 -9.00
N GLY A 159 -13.61 4.59 -9.71
CA GLY A 159 -13.03 3.26 -9.74
C GLY A 159 -13.66 2.31 -10.76
N GLN A 160 -14.50 2.81 -11.68
CA GLN A 160 -15.02 2.01 -12.79
C GLN A 160 -13.89 1.64 -13.75
N THR A 161 -12.99 2.59 -14.02
CA THR A 161 -11.77 2.37 -14.79
C THR A 161 -10.54 2.86 -14.02
N TRP A 162 -9.40 2.21 -14.28
CA TRP A 162 -8.12 2.51 -13.66
C TRP A 162 -7.06 2.70 -14.74
N ILE A 163 -6.46 3.88 -14.77
CA ILE A 163 -5.44 4.27 -15.73
C ILE A 163 -4.08 4.13 -15.05
N GLN A 164 -3.09 3.57 -15.77
CA GLN A 164 -1.73 3.46 -15.25
C GLN A 164 -1.12 4.86 -15.08
N GLY A 165 -0.49 5.11 -13.93
CA GLY A 165 0.27 6.33 -13.67
C GLY A 165 1.77 6.08 -13.65
N ASN A 166 2.23 5.20 -12.77
CA ASN A 166 3.63 4.78 -12.75
C ASN A 166 3.79 3.30 -12.41
N HIS A 167 4.96 2.78 -12.75
CA HIS A 167 5.45 1.47 -12.37
C HIS A 167 6.81 1.62 -11.73
N GLN A 168 7.04 0.86 -10.66
CA GLN A 168 8.25 0.88 -9.86
C GLN A 168 8.79 -0.53 -9.68
N VAL A 169 10.08 -0.68 -9.90
CA VAL A 169 10.81 -1.93 -9.64
C VAL A 169 11.79 -1.69 -8.50
N PHE A 170 11.61 -2.41 -7.40
CA PHE A 170 12.45 -2.32 -6.21
C PHE A 170 13.43 -3.49 -6.19
N VAL A 171 14.71 -3.18 -6.03
CA VAL A 171 15.78 -4.17 -5.87
C VAL A 171 16.57 -3.82 -4.60
N ARG A 172 16.75 -4.80 -3.72
CA ARG A 172 17.42 -4.59 -2.44
C ARG A 172 18.88 -4.20 -2.65
N GLN A 173 19.33 -3.16 -1.96
CA GLN A 173 20.75 -2.82 -1.91
C GLN A 173 21.48 -3.81 -0.99
N LYS A 174 22.63 -4.30 -1.46
CA LYS A 174 23.49 -5.23 -0.70
C LYS A 174 24.30 -4.52 0.36
#